data_AF-A0A2V6S0N3-F1
#
_entry.id   AF-A0A2V6S0N3-F1
#
_cell.length_a   1.000
_cell.length_b   1.000
_cell.length_c   1.000
_cell.angle_alpha   90.00
_cell.angle_beta   90.00
_cell.angle_gamma   90.00
#
_symmetry.space_group_name_H-M   'P 1'
#
loop_
_entity.id
_entity.type
_entity.pdbx_description
1 polymer ?
#
loop_
_entity_poly.entity_id
_entity_poly.type
_entity_poly.pdbx_seq_one_letter_code
_entity_poly.pdbx_strand_id
1 'polypeptide(L)'
;MLEHHGIYSGDALVADTYSDEEKSATAYDAAPAVALGGAAYATLPLDIFVVLVAALSASYAAHVYVHTQYHLNHSWLRRFGWFHRKRELHFVHHRDASKNFGVIEFVWDRVFGTYTPAER
;
A
#
# COMPACT_ATOMS: atom_id res chain seq x y z
N MET A 1 -16.43 -11.16 3.98
CA MET A 1 -15.51 -10.03 3.75
C MET A 1 -14.82 -9.70 5.07
N LEU A 2 -13.58 -10.15 5.19
CA LEU A 2 -12.76 -10.04 6.40
C LEU A 2 -11.88 -8.78 6.31
N GLU A 3 -11.51 -8.20 7.44
CA GLU A 3 -10.54 -7.08 7.45
C GLU A 3 -9.15 -7.61 7.09
N HIS A 4 -8.39 -6.85 6.30
CA HIS A 4 -7.06 -7.24 5.81
C HIS A 4 -6.11 -7.68 6.94
N HIS A 5 -6.02 -6.87 8.01
CA HIS A 5 -5.26 -7.21 9.22
C HIS A 5 -5.83 -8.41 10.00
N GLY A 6 -7.11 -8.74 9.79
CA GLY A 6 -7.71 -9.95 10.35
C GLY A 6 -7.32 -11.21 9.58
N ILE A 7 -7.25 -11.13 8.24
CA ILE A 7 -6.79 -12.23 7.37
C ILE A 7 -5.31 -12.50 7.60
N TYR A 8 -4.50 -11.44 7.66
CA TYR A 8 -3.05 -11.52 7.83
C TYR A 8 -2.66 -11.06 9.24
N SER A 9 -2.85 -11.90 10.26
CA SER A 9 -2.60 -11.56 11.66
C SER A 9 -1.56 -12.46 12.34
N GLY A 10 -0.87 -11.93 13.35
CA GLY A 10 0.09 -12.70 14.15
C GLY A 10 1.21 -13.28 13.29
N ASP A 11 1.31 -14.61 13.27
CA ASP A 11 2.30 -15.35 12.46
C ASP A 11 1.80 -15.69 11.05
N ALA A 12 0.50 -15.53 10.79
CA ALA A 12 -0.15 -15.86 9.51
C ALA A 12 -0.10 -14.68 8.52
N LEU A 13 1.10 -14.14 8.28
CA LEU A 13 1.29 -12.92 7.48
C LEU A 13 1.38 -13.18 5.97
N VAL A 14 1.43 -14.44 5.56
CA VAL A 14 1.62 -14.87 4.16
C VAL A 14 0.74 -16.08 3.84
N ALA A 15 0.35 -16.20 2.57
CA ALA A 15 -0.44 -17.29 2.03
C ALA A 15 0.04 -17.67 0.61
N ASP A 16 -0.41 -18.81 0.10
CA ASP A 16 -0.07 -19.25 -1.27
C ASP A 16 -0.84 -18.48 -2.34
N THR A 17 -2.05 -18.03 -2.00
CA THR A 17 -2.90 -17.18 -2.84
C THR A 17 -3.32 -15.93 -2.08
N TYR A 18 -3.51 -14.84 -2.80
CA TYR A 18 -4.04 -13.62 -2.20
C TYR A 18 -5.55 -13.77 -1.98
N SER A 19 -6.08 -13.26 -0.86
CA SER A 19 -7.49 -13.42 -0.54
C SER A 19 -8.37 -12.50 -1.37
N ASP A 20 -9.32 -13.08 -2.11
CA ASP A 20 -10.37 -12.33 -2.81
C ASP A 20 -11.44 -11.77 -1.86
N GLU A 21 -11.43 -12.20 -0.59
CA GLU A 21 -12.40 -11.78 0.44
C GLU A 21 -11.98 -10.53 1.23
N GLU A 22 -10.84 -9.94 0.87
CA GLU A 22 -10.33 -8.72 1.49
C GLU A 22 -11.25 -7.53 1.20
N LYS A 23 -11.66 -6.83 2.27
CA LYS A 23 -12.35 -5.54 2.13
C LYS A 23 -11.37 -4.48 1.63
N SER A 24 -11.61 -3.95 0.43
CA SER A 24 -10.92 -2.75 -0.03
C SER A 24 -11.52 -1.48 0.60
N ALA A 25 -10.67 -0.62 1.16
CA ALA A 25 -11.05 0.71 1.61
C ALA A 25 -11.31 1.71 0.44
N THR A 26 -11.06 1.32 -0.81
CA THR A 26 -11.17 2.20 -2.00
C THR A 26 -12.51 2.95 -2.08
N ALA A 27 -13.61 2.34 -1.64
CA ALA A 27 -14.92 2.99 -1.66
C ALA A 27 -15.01 4.19 -0.70
N TYR A 28 -14.33 4.13 0.46
CA TYR A 28 -14.28 5.22 1.43
C TYR A 28 -13.50 6.43 0.87
N ASP A 29 -12.39 6.17 0.17
CA ASP A 29 -11.52 7.21 -0.39
C ASP A 29 -12.01 7.78 -1.73
N ALA A 30 -13.06 7.22 -2.32
CA ALA A 30 -13.56 7.64 -3.62
C ALA A 30 -14.03 9.11 -3.63
N ALA A 31 -14.78 9.53 -2.61
CA ALA A 31 -15.29 10.89 -2.52
C ALA A 31 -14.17 11.96 -2.45
N PRO A 32 -13.18 11.87 -1.54
CA PRO A 32 -12.08 12.82 -1.52
C PRO A 32 -11.21 12.74 -2.79
N ALA A 33 -11.00 11.54 -3.36
CA ALA A 33 -10.23 11.40 -4.60
C ALA A 33 -10.91 12.10 -5.80
N VAL A 34 -12.23 11.95 -5.95
CA VAL A 34 -12.99 12.64 -7.00
C VAL A 34 -12.96 14.15 -6.82
N ALA A 35 -13.13 14.63 -5.58
CA ALA A 35 -13.07 16.06 -5.29
C ALA A 35 -11.69 16.67 -5.65
N LEU A 36 -10.60 16.02 -5.23
CA LEU A 36 -9.24 16.45 -5.55
C LEU A 36 -8.95 16.35 -7.06
N GLY A 37 -9.42 15.29 -7.72
CA GLY A 37 -9.29 15.13 -9.17
C GLY A 37 -10.03 16.22 -9.95
N GLY A 38 -11.25 16.57 -9.53
CA GLY A 38 -12.02 17.66 -10.12
C GLY A 38 -11.35 19.03 -9.93
N ALA A 39 -10.82 19.30 -8.74
CA ALA A 39 -10.06 20.51 -8.48
C ALA A 39 -8.76 20.58 -9.32
N ALA A 40 -8.04 19.47 -9.47
CA ALA A 40 -6.86 19.39 -10.31
C ALA A 40 -7.21 19.64 -11.79
N TYR A 41 -8.29 19.04 -12.29
CA TYR A 41 -8.77 19.28 -13.66
C TYR A 41 -9.15 20.75 -13.90
N ALA A 42 -9.79 21.39 -12.93
CA ALA A 42 -10.22 22.78 -13.04
C ALA A 42 -9.07 23.81 -12.99
N THR A 43 -7.90 23.43 -12.46
CA THR A 43 -6.79 24.35 -12.18
C THR A 43 -5.53 24.10 -13.01
N LEU A 44 -5.30 22.87 -13.46
CA LEU A 44 -4.11 22.50 -14.21
C LEU A 44 -4.35 22.57 -15.73
N PRO A 45 -3.31 22.88 -16.52
CA PRO A 45 -3.31 22.59 -17.95
C PRO A 45 -3.62 21.11 -18.22
N LEU A 46 -4.35 20.82 -19.30
CA LEU A 46 -4.87 19.47 -19.58
C LEU A 46 -3.76 18.43 -19.72
N ASP A 47 -2.64 18.78 -20.34
CA ASP A 47 -1.46 17.92 -20.46
C ASP A 47 -0.86 17.55 -19.10
N ILE A 48 -0.70 18.52 -18.20
CA ILE A 48 -0.22 18.31 -16.83
C ILE A 48 -1.22 17.46 -16.04
N PHE A 49 -2.52 17.71 -16.19
CA PHE A 49 -3.56 16.90 -15.56
C PHE A 49 -3.50 15.43 -16.03
N VAL A 50 -3.34 15.19 -17.33
CA VAL A 50 -3.20 13.84 -17.88
C VAL A 50 -1.97 13.13 -17.32
N VAL A 51 -0.81 13.82 -17.24
CA VAL A 51 0.40 13.27 -16.63
C VAL A 51 0.19 12.95 -15.16
N LEU A 52 -0.47 13.83 -14.40
CA LEU A 52 -0.80 13.61 -13.00
C LEU A 52 -1.66 12.36 -12.82
N VAL A 53 -2.76 12.23 -13.57
CA VAL A 53 -3.63 11.05 -13.50
C VAL A 53 -2.86 9.78 -13.85
N ALA A 54 -2.09 9.79 -14.93
CA ALA A 54 -1.29 8.63 -15.33
C ALA A 54 -0.27 8.22 -14.25
N ALA A 55 0.42 9.19 -13.64
CA ALA A 55 1.37 8.94 -12.57
C ALA A 55 0.70 8.38 -11.31
N LEU A 56 -0.45 8.94 -10.90
CA LEU A 56 -1.22 8.45 -9.75
C LEU A 56 -1.75 7.03 -10.01
N SER A 57 -2.29 6.76 -11.20
CA SER A 57 -2.75 5.42 -11.57
C SER A 57 -1.61 4.40 -11.58
N ALA A 58 -0.45 4.74 -12.15
CA ALA A 58 0.71 3.87 -12.15
C ALA A 58 1.23 3.60 -10.72
N SER A 59 1.29 4.65 -9.88
CA SER A 59 1.69 4.53 -8.48
C SER A 59 0.73 3.65 -7.69
N TYR A 60 -0.58 3.83 -7.87
CA TYR A 60 -1.61 3.02 -7.22
C TYR A 60 -1.54 1.55 -7.66
N ALA A 61 -1.39 1.29 -8.96
CA ALA A 61 -1.23 -0.07 -9.48
C ALA A 61 0.03 -0.73 -8.89
N ALA A 62 1.15 0.00 -8.82
CA ALA A 62 2.36 -0.50 -8.17
C ALA A 62 2.15 -0.77 -6.68
N HIS A 63 1.41 0.10 -5.98
CA HIS A 63 1.08 -0.05 -4.56
C HIS A 63 0.32 -1.34 -4.31
N VAL A 64 -0.80 -1.54 -5.02
CA VAL A 64 -1.64 -2.75 -4.90
C VAL A 64 -0.81 -3.98 -5.22
N TYR A 65 -0.03 -3.94 -6.31
CA TYR A 65 0.81 -5.06 -6.70
C TYR A 65 1.83 -5.45 -5.64
N VAL A 66 2.62 -4.49 -5.15
CA VAL A 66 3.66 -4.74 -4.15
C VAL A 66 3.05 -5.20 -2.83
N HIS A 67 1.95 -4.60 -2.41
CA HIS A 67 1.18 -5.01 -1.24
C HIS A 67 0.76 -6.48 -1.32
N THR A 68 0.14 -6.88 -2.43
CA THR A 68 -0.25 -8.27 -2.67
C THR A 68 0.97 -9.19 -2.62
N GLN A 69 2.08 -8.80 -3.24
CA GLN A 69 3.29 -9.61 -3.23
C GLN A 69 3.88 -9.81 -1.83
N TYR A 70 3.74 -8.85 -0.91
CA TYR A 70 4.20 -9.03 0.48
C TYR A 70 3.51 -10.21 1.17
N HIS A 71 2.25 -10.47 0.84
CA HIS A 71 1.44 -11.52 1.45
C HIS A 71 1.53 -12.87 0.71
N LEU A 72 2.32 -12.99 -0.35
CA LEU A 72 2.49 -14.26 -1.08
C LEU A 72 3.76 -15.01 -0.64
N ASN A 73 3.60 -16.28 -0.29
CA ASN A 73 4.71 -17.21 0.01
C ASN A 73 5.73 -17.28 -1.14
N HIS A 74 5.21 -17.34 -2.37
CA HIS A 74 5.97 -17.58 -3.59
C HIS A 74 6.13 -16.34 -4.47
N SER A 75 6.24 -15.14 -3.87
CA SER A 75 6.55 -13.94 -4.65
C SER A 75 7.91 -14.02 -5.34
N TRP A 76 7.93 -13.80 -6.66
CA TRP A 76 9.17 -13.71 -7.43
C TRP A 76 10.04 -12.51 -7.03
N LEU A 77 9.47 -11.50 -6.35
CA LEU A 77 10.21 -10.34 -5.85
C LEU A 77 11.13 -10.66 -4.68
N ARG A 78 10.97 -11.83 -4.04
CA ARG A 78 11.87 -12.33 -2.98
C ARG A 78 13.33 -12.45 -3.43
N ARG A 79 13.63 -12.46 -4.73
CA ARG A 79 15.02 -12.40 -5.21
C ARG A 79 15.72 -11.07 -4.92
N PHE A 80 15.00 -10.03 -4.50
CA PHE A 80 15.55 -8.70 -4.26
C PHE A 80 15.60 -8.36 -2.77
N GLY A 81 16.76 -7.92 -2.29
CA GLY A 81 16.94 -7.53 -0.88
C GLY A 81 16.07 -6.35 -0.44
N TRP A 82 15.79 -5.40 -1.34
CA TRP A 82 14.89 -4.28 -1.04
C TRP A 82 13.47 -4.76 -0.72
N PHE A 83 13.00 -5.82 -1.40
CA PHE A 83 11.66 -6.36 -1.22
C PHE A 83 11.54 -6.99 0.17
N HIS A 84 12.52 -7.78 0.58
CA HIS A 84 12.58 -8.33 1.93
C HIS A 84 12.50 -7.25 3.01
N ARG A 85 13.27 -6.16 2.83
CA ARG A 85 13.27 -5.06 3.80
C ARG A 85 11.92 -4.36 3.89
N LYS A 86 11.30 -4.03 2.75
CA LYS A 86 10.01 -3.35 2.77
C LYS A 86 8.88 -4.27 3.25
N ARG A 87 8.95 -5.56 2.92
CA ARG A 87 8.02 -6.58 3.42
C ARG A 87 8.05 -6.70 4.94
N GLU A 88 9.23 -6.73 5.55
CA GLU A 88 9.31 -6.83 7.01
C GLU A 88 8.78 -5.57 7.71
N LEU A 89 8.99 -4.38 7.12
CA LEU A 89 8.36 -3.15 7.63
C LEU A 89 6.84 -3.21 7.56
N HIS A 90 6.29 -3.77 6.48
CA HIS A 90 4.85 -4.02 6.35
C HIS A 90 4.34 -5.06 7.35
N PHE A 91 5.15 -6.06 7.69
CA PHE A 91 4.79 -7.02 8.74
C PHE A 91 4.74 -6.40 10.14
N VAL A 92 5.55 -5.38 10.42
CA VAL A 92 5.39 -4.58 11.64
C VAL A 92 4.02 -3.89 11.66
N HIS A 93 3.57 -3.34 10.53
CA HIS A 93 2.23 -2.74 10.42
C HIS A 93 1.11 -3.76 10.70
N HIS A 94 1.26 -5.01 10.25
CA HIS A 94 0.29 -6.07 10.57
C HIS A 94 0.28 -6.49 12.04
N ARG A 95 1.40 -6.34 12.74
CA ARG A 95 1.50 -6.59 14.19
C ARG A 95 1.01 -5.40 15.01
N ASP A 96 1.19 -4.19 14.51
CA ASP A 96 0.70 -2.94 15.10
C ASP A 96 0.21 -1.99 13.98
N ALA A 97 -1.11 -1.98 13.76
CA ALA A 97 -1.75 -1.20 12.71
C ALA A 97 -1.60 0.32 12.87
N SER A 98 -1.05 0.80 13.99
CA SER A 98 -0.73 2.22 14.21
C SER A 98 0.62 2.66 13.65
N LYS A 99 1.41 1.74 13.08
CA LYS A 99 2.77 1.98 12.56
C LYS A 99 2.86 1.70 11.07
N ASN A 100 3.88 2.26 10.42
CA ASN A 100 4.33 1.86 9.07
C ASN A 100 3.19 1.78 8.03
N PHE A 101 2.39 2.83 7.91
CA PHE A 101 1.25 2.88 6.97
C PHE A 101 1.69 2.82 5.51
N GLY A 102 2.93 3.22 5.19
CA GLY A 102 3.48 3.15 3.85
C GLY A 102 3.70 1.71 3.38
N VAL A 103 3.40 1.43 2.11
CA VAL A 103 3.63 0.11 1.48
C VAL A 103 4.90 0.12 0.61
N ILE A 104 5.02 1.12 -0.27
CA ILE A 104 6.19 1.28 -1.13
C ILE A 104 7.21 2.19 -0.44
N GLU A 105 6.81 3.35 0.04
CA GLU A 105 7.70 4.33 0.66
C GLU A 105 7.21 4.70 2.07
N PHE A 106 8.15 4.82 2.99
CA PHE A 106 7.91 5.10 4.42
C PHE A 106 8.32 6.52 4.82
N VAL A 107 8.46 7.42 3.84
CA VAL A 107 8.87 8.82 4.09
C VAL A 107 7.85 9.50 4.99
N TRP A 108 6.56 9.36 4.69
CA TRP A 108 5.49 9.95 5.48
C TRP A 108 5.42 9.34 6.89
N ASP A 109 5.72 8.05 7.05
CA ASP A 109 5.79 7.45 8.39
C ASP A 109 6.87 8.11 9.26
N ARG A 110 7.99 8.51 8.68
CA ARG A 110 9.03 9.24 9.42
C ARG A 110 8.60 10.67 9.73
N VAL A 111 7.97 11.34 8.77
CA VAL A 111 7.48 12.73 8.94
C VAL A 111 6.42 12.78 10.05
N PHE A 112 5.53 11.81 10.12
CA PHE A 112 4.43 11.76 11.09
C PHE A 112 4.73 10.94 12.35
N GLY A 113 5.94 10.39 12.49
CA GLY A 113 6.36 9.66 13.69
C GLY A 113 5.72 8.28 13.86
N THR A 114 5.23 7.68 12.79
CA THR A 114 4.62 6.33 12.75
C THR A 114 5.60 5.26 12.27
N TYR A 115 6.83 5.64 11.93
CA TYR A 115 7.87 4.71 11.48
C TYR A 115 8.43 3.87 12.64
N THR A 116 8.35 2.56 12.51
CA THR A 116 8.99 1.58 13.39
C THR A 116 9.91 0.69 12.55
N PRO A 117 11.20 0.54 12.89
CA PRO A 117 12.07 -0.38 12.18
C PRO A 117 11.63 -1.84 12.38
N ALA A 118 11.88 -2.68 11.38
CA ALA A 118 11.78 -4.12 11.53
C ALA A 118 12.85 -4.61 12.54
N GLU A 119 12.45 -5.46 13.48
CA GLU A 119 13.40 -6.19 14.31
C GLU A 119 14.26 -7.11 13.43
N ARG A 120 15.56 -7.19 13.75
CA ARG A 120 16.53 -7.97 12.97
C ARG A 120 16.56 -9.42 13.41
#